data_AF-A0A7C1F860-F1
#
_entry.id   AF-A0A7C1F860-F1
#
_cell.length_a   1.000
_cell.length_b   1.000
_cell.length_c   1.000
_cell.angle_alpha   90.00
_cell.angle_beta   90.00
_cell.angle_gamma   90.00
#
_symmetry.space_group_name_H-M   'P 1'
#
loop_
_entity.id
_entity.type
_entity.pdbx_description
1 polymer ?
#
loop_
_entity_poly.entity_id
_entity_poly.type
_entity_poly.pdbx_seq_one_letter_code
_entity_poly.pdbx_strand_id
1 'polypeptide(L)'
;MAKKIAVLVRDRQHEALRMAVGLTLADDEINVFIMDRKLESDENIDLNIETLNDMGAKIFSNNPENNFEQMTTEEIAHALTGYDIIIPY
;
A
#
# COMPACT_ATOMS: atom_id res chain seq x y z
N MET A 1 -17.18 -13.19 0.10
CA MET A 1 -16.05 -13.29 1.05
C MET A 1 -15.11 -12.17 0.66
N ALA A 2 -14.83 -11.24 1.57
CA ALA A 2 -13.92 -10.13 1.31
C ALA A 2 -12.57 -10.69 0.83
N LYS A 3 -12.05 -10.15 -0.26
CA LYS A 3 -10.73 -10.46 -0.79
C LYS A 3 -9.67 -9.72 0.01
N LYS A 4 -8.49 -10.33 0.14
CA LYS A 4 -7.31 -9.64 0.67
C LYS A 4 -6.46 -9.17 -0.50
N ILE A 5 -6.34 -7.86 -0.66
CA ILE A 5 -5.69 -7.22 -1.82
C ILE A 5 -4.42 -6.49 -1.36
N ALA A 6 -3.31 -6.79 -2.02
CA ALA A 6 -2.04 -6.09 -1.85
C ALA A 6 -1.85 -5.11 -3.00
N VAL A 7 -1.59 -3.84 -2.68
CA VAL A 7 -1.17 -2.83 -3.65
C VAL A 7 0.32 -2.57 -3.47
N LEU A 8 1.12 -2.86 -4.50
CA LEU A 8 2.56 -2.58 -4.49
C LEU A 8 2.80 -1.22 -5.15
N VAL A 9 3.36 -0.29 -4.41
CA VAL A 9 3.66 1.07 -4.86
C VAL A 9 5.15 1.16 -5.21
N ARG A 10 5.47 1.32 -6.51
CA ARG A 10 6.85 1.54 -7.00
C ARG A 10 6.97 2.88 -7.70
N ASP A 11 7.00 2.89 -9.04
CA ASP A 11 7.29 4.10 -9.82
C ASP A 11 6.04 4.99 -10.00
N ARG A 12 4.83 4.42 -9.99
CA ARG A 12 3.57 5.13 -10.21
C ARG A 12 2.84 5.49 -8.91
N GLN A 13 3.53 6.19 -8.01
CA GLN A 13 3.08 6.41 -6.63
C GLN A 13 1.68 7.02 -6.51
N HIS A 14 1.41 8.14 -7.19
CA HIS A 14 0.09 8.80 -7.12
C HIS A 14 -1.05 7.89 -7.59
N GLU A 15 -0.82 7.12 -8.66
CA GLU A 15 -1.85 6.24 -9.20
C GLU A 15 -2.09 5.06 -8.27
N ALA A 16 -1.02 4.43 -7.78
CA ALA A 16 -1.13 3.30 -6.88
C ALA A 16 -1.94 3.65 -5.62
N LEU A 17 -1.64 4.80 -5.01
CA LEU A 17 -2.35 5.26 -3.81
C LEU A 17 -3.80 5.66 -4.09
N ARG A 18 -4.06 6.39 -5.19
CA ARG A 18 -5.43 6.71 -5.61
C ARG A 18 -6.25 5.45 -5.89
N MET A 19 -5.63 4.43 -6.51
CA MET A 19 -6.28 3.15 -6.76
C MET A 19 -6.53 2.38 -5.46
N ALA A 20 -5.59 2.39 -4.51
CA ALA A 20 -5.78 1.79 -3.20
C ALA A 20 -6.98 2.42 -2.46
N VAL A 21 -7.10 3.74 -2.46
CA VAL A 21 -8.28 4.46 -1.91
C VAL A 21 -9.57 4.08 -2.62
N GLY A 22 -9.56 3.87 -3.93
CA GLY A 22 -10.75 3.40 -4.65
C GLY A 22 -11.17 1.98 -4.24
N LEU A 23 -10.20 1.11 -3.98
CA LEU A 23 -10.42 -0.30 -3.66
C LEU A 23 -11.01 -0.51 -2.25
N THR A 24 -10.72 0.36 -1.29
CA THR A 24 -11.28 0.28 0.07
C THR A 24 -12.80 0.44 0.09
N LEU A 25 -13.42 0.98 -0.96
CA LEU A 25 -14.89 1.07 -1.10
C LEU A 25 -15.56 -0.27 -1.45
N ALA A 26 -14.78 -1.28 -1.86
CA ALA A 26 -15.30 -2.57 -2.31
C ALA A 26 -15.54 -3.59 -1.17
N ASP A 27 -15.41 -3.18 0.11
CA ASP A 27 -15.50 -4.05 1.30
C ASP A 27 -14.49 -5.22 1.29
N ASP A 28 -13.32 -4.98 0.69
CA ASP A 28 -12.16 -5.87 0.65
C ASP A 28 -11.07 -5.39 1.65
N GLU A 29 -10.24 -6.30 2.15
CA GLU A 29 -9.10 -5.93 3.00
C GLU A 29 -7.96 -5.42 2.11
N ILE A 30 -7.60 -4.14 2.25
CA ILE A 30 -6.54 -3.50 1.46
C ILE A 30 -5.31 -3.27 2.33
N ASN A 31 -4.17 -3.77 1.88
CA ASN A 31 -2.88 -3.43 2.44
C ASN A 31 -1.95 -2.90 1.34
N VAL A 32 -1.20 -1.86 1.68
CA VAL A 32 -0.34 -1.12 0.76
C VAL A 32 1.11 -1.36 1.12
N PHE A 33 1.94 -1.62 0.13
CA PHE A 33 3.37 -1.86 0.30
C PHE A 33 4.16 -0.83 -0.52
N ILE A 34 4.81 0.11 0.14
CA ILE A 34 5.71 1.08 -0.48
C ILE A 34 7.07 0.42 -0.68
N MET A 35 7.45 0.22 -1.94
CA MET A 35 8.61 -0.59 -2.30
C MET A 35 9.80 0.28 -2.71
N ASP A 36 10.96 -0.06 -2.16
CA ASP A 36 12.34 0.26 -2.54
C ASP A 36 12.74 1.74 -2.44
N ARG A 37 11.83 2.67 -2.76
CA ARG A 37 12.07 4.12 -2.76
C ARG A 37 11.29 4.79 -1.65
N LYS A 38 11.81 5.95 -1.24
CA LYS A 38 11.07 6.87 -0.38
C LYS A 38 9.81 7.32 -1.11
N LEU A 39 8.70 7.38 -0.39
CA LEU A 39 7.48 7.97 -0.88
C LEU A 39 7.72 9.47 -1.08
N GLU A 40 7.37 9.97 -2.25
CA GLU A 40 7.35 11.40 -2.51
C GLU A 40 6.30 12.07 -1.62
N SER A 41 6.53 13.31 -1.22
CA SER A 41 5.56 14.08 -0.44
C SER A 41 5.02 15.19 -1.32
N ASP A 42 3.72 15.09 -1.60
CA ASP A 42 2.90 16.12 -2.21
C ASP A 42 1.48 16.04 -1.63
N GLU A 43 0.71 17.11 -1.80
CA GLU A 43 -0.65 17.23 -1.24
C GLU A 43 -1.56 16.05 -1.61
N ASN A 44 -1.44 15.48 -2.81
CA ASN A 44 -2.27 14.36 -3.24
C ASN A 44 -1.81 13.04 -2.62
N ILE A 45 -0.50 12.78 -2.53
CA ILE A 45 0.00 11.59 -1.86
C ILE A 45 -0.41 11.63 -0.39
N ASP A 46 -0.17 12.76 0.29
CA ASP A 46 -0.45 12.90 1.71
C ASP A 46 -1.94 12.69 2.02
N LEU A 47 -2.83 13.28 1.22
CA LEU A 47 -4.28 13.08 1.33
C LEU A 47 -4.70 11.62 1.13
N ASN A 48 -4.12 10.93 0.15
CA ASN A 48 -4.45 9.52 -0.09
C ASN A 48 -3.96 8.62 1.06
N ILE A 49 -2.79 8.90 1.63
CA ILE A 49 -2.26 8.17 2.80
C ILE A 49 -3.15 8.39 4.03
N GLU A 50 -3.56 9.64 4.30
CA GLU A 50 -4.50 9.95 5.38
C GLU A 50 -5.82 9.18 5.19
N THR A 51 -6.38 9.23 3.99
CA THR A 51 -7.63 8.52 3.66
C THR A 51 -7.49 7.00 3.85
N LEU A 52 -6.38 6.40 3.42
CA LEU A 52 -6.11 4.97 3.61
C LEU A 52 -6.06 4.59 5.10
N ASN A 53 -5.41 5.41 5.92
CA ASN A 53 -5.34 5.19 7.36
C ASN A 53 -6.73 5.31 8.01
N ASP A 54 -7.53 6.32 7.64
CA ASP A 54 -8.89 6.52 8.13
C ASP A 54 -9.82 5.35 7.78
N MET A 55 -9.60 4.74 6.61
CA MET A 55 -10.31 3.54 6.16
C MET A 55 -9.75 2.24 6.74
N GLY A 56 -8.70 2.30 7.56
CA GLY A 56 -8.12 1.15 8.25
C GLY A 56 -7.20 0.28 7.39
N ALA A 57 -6.75 0.77 6.24
CA ALA A 57 -5.74 0.08 5.43
C ALA A 57 -4.39 0.10 6.13
N LYS A 58 -3.63 -1.01 6.07
CA LYS A 58 -2.27 -1.05 6.60
C LYS A 58 -1.28 -0.64 5.52
N ILE A 59 -0.26 0.12 5.92
CA ILE A 59 0.78 0.61 5.01
C ILE A 59 2.13 0.14 5.53
N PHE A 60 2.86 -0.59 4.69
CA PHE A 60 4.17 -1.15 4.97
C PHE A 60 5.23 -0.55 4.03
N SER A 61 6.49 -0.58 4.44
CA SER A 61 7.62 -0.16 3.61
C SER A 61 8.86 -1.03 3.86
N ASN A 62 9.61 -1.33 2.80
CA ASN A 62 10.98 -1.88 2.91
C ASN A 62 12.06 -0.81 2.79
N ASN A 63 11.68 0.45 2.56
CA ASN A 63 12.60 1.57 2.59
C ASN A 63 12.58 2.24 3.99
N PRO A 64 13.73 2.33 4.69
CA PRO A 64 13.83 2.86 6.04
C PRO A 64 13.66 4.38 6.14
N GLU A 65 13.68 5.11 5.03
CA GLU A 65 13.40 6.56 5.01
C GLU A 65 11.90 6.88 5.07
N ASN A 66 11.04 5.88 4.93
CA ASN A 66 9.60 6.02 5.05
C ASN A 66 9.14 5.81 6.50
N ASN A 67 8.24 6.64 6.99
CA ASN A 67 7.67 6.54 8.34
C ASN A 67 6.42 5.63 8.38
N PHE A 68 6.50 4.45 7.78
CA PHE A 68 5.45 3.42 7.79
C PHE A 68 5.92 2.16 8.55
N GLU A 69 5.02 1.19 8.74
CA GLU A 69 5.40 -0.09 9.34
C GLU A 69 6.48 -0.77 8.49
N GLN A 70 7.64 -1.04 9.08
CA GLN A 70 8.79 -1.54 8.33
C GLN A 70 8.69 -3.05 8.14
N MET A 71 8.94 -3.50 6.91
CA MET A 71 9.08 -4.91 6.54
C MET A 71 10.21 -5.06 5.55
N THR A 72 11.07 -6.05 5.74
CA THR A 72 12.09 -6.42 4.75
C THR A 72 11.44 -6.95 3.47
N THR A 73 12.19 -6.92 2.36
CA THR A 73 11.72 -7.46 1.08
C THR A 73 11.31 -8.94 1.20
N GLU A 74 12.05 -9.72 2.00
CA GLU A 74 11.76 -11.13 2.28
C GLU A 74 10.45 -11.31 3.05
N GLU A 75 10.21 -10.49 4.07
CA GLU A 75 8.95 -10.50 4.83
C GLU A 75 7.76 -10.10 3.95
N ILE A 76 7.92 -9.09 3.10
CA ILE A 76 6.89 -8.69 2.14
C ILE A 76 6.61 -9.85 1.18
N ALA A 77 7.65 -10.47 0.61
CA ALA A 77 7.48 -11.62 -0.29
C ALA A 77 6.73 -12.78 0.38
N HIS A 78 7.02 -13.06 1.65
CA HIS A 78 6.30 -14.07 2.42
C HIS A 78 4.83 -13.66 2.65
N ALA A 79 4.59 -12.42 3.09
CA ALA A 79 3.25 -11.89 3.33
C ALA A 79 2.36 -11.92 2.08
N LEU A 80 2.93 -11.59 0.90
CA LEU A 80 2.22 -11.58 -0.38
C LEU A 80 1.60 -12.95 -0.75
N THR A 81 2.15 -14.06 -0.26
CA THR A 81 1.57 -15.40 -0.48
C THR A 81 0.19 -15.58 0.16
N GLY A 82 -0.16 -14.73 1.12
CA GLY A 82 -1.46 -14.74 1.79
C GLY A 82 -2.54 -13.86 1.15
N TYR A 83 -2.24 -13.16 0.05
CA TYR A 83 -3.18 -12.27 -0.63
C TYR A 83 -3.86 -12.98 -1.80
N ASP A 84 -5.14 -12.65 -2.02
CA ASP A 84 -5.89 -13.14 -3.16
C ASP A 84 -5.48 -12.43 -4.47
N ILE A 85 -5.18 -11.13 -4.36
CA ILE A 85 -4.88 -10.26 -5.49
C ILE A 85 -3.69 -9.40 -5.13
N ILE A 86 -2.73 -9.30 -6.05
CA ILE A 86 -1.56 -8.43 -5.94
C ILE A 86 -1.57 -7.51 -7.15
N ILE A 87 -1.59 -6.21 -6.92
CA ILE A 87 -1.65 -5.20 -7.98
C ILE A 87 -0.36 -4.37 -7.94
N PRO A 88 0.57 -4.59 -8.90
CA PRO A 88 1.79 -3.81 -9.00
C PRO A 88 1.59 -2.52 -9.80
N TYR A 89 2.14 -1.42 -9.29
CA TYR A 89 2.16 -0.11 -9.94
C TYR A 89 3.56 0.47 -10.04
#